data_AF-A0A661EKE6-F1
#
_entry.id   AF-A0A661EKE6-F1
#
_cell.length_a   1.000
_cell.length_b   1.000
_cell.length_c   1.000
_cell.angle_alpha   90.00
_cell.angle_beta   90.00
_cell.angle_gamma   90.00
#
_symmetry.space_group_name_H-M   'P 1'
#
loop_
_entity.id
_entity.type
_entity.pdbx_description
1 polymer ?
#
loop_
_entity_poly.entity_id
_entity_poly.type
_entity_poly.pdbx_seq_one_letter_code
_entity_poly.pdbx_strand_id
1 'polypeptide(L)'
;MSIKNRYEFLFLFDVENGNPNGDPDGGNAPRIDPEDMHGLVSDVALKRRVRNYVQIARGNESPNAIFVEHATNLNRPIAMAHENTGGLPEKDAGKDKVKAARDWMCQTFYDVRTFGAVMSTGANAGQVRGPVQFAFARSVDPILPLDIAITRMAVADKANNAKSVEDYQKWEDEQPEDKLRTMGRKNLIPYGLYVAKGFVSANLSDGTGSSDDD
;
A
#
# COMPACT_ATOMS: atom_id res chain seq x y z
N MET A 1 -22.00 -13.41 8.31
CA MET A 1 -22.73 -12.60 9.31
C MET A 1 -21.89 -11.38 9.59
N SER A 2 -22.49 -10.19 9.70
CA SER A 2 -21.75 -8.97 10.01
C SER A 2 -21.24 -8.96 11.45
N ILE A 3 -20.19 -8.15 11.67
CA ILE A 3 -19.53 -8.03 12.97
C ILE A 3 -20.51 -7.45 13.99
N LYS A 4 -20.69 -8.12 15.14
CA LYS A 4 -21.66 -7.69 16.16
C LYS A 4 -21.10 -6.72 17.19
N ASN A 5 -19.80 -6.76 17.43
CA ASN A 5 -19.14 -5.96 18.47
C ASN A 5 -18.26 -4.88 17.86
N ARG A 6 -18.13 -3.75 18.56
CA ARG A 6 -17.09 -2.77 18.27
C ARG A 6 -15.77 -3.27 18.87
N TYR A 7 -14.68 -3.16 18.11
CA TYR A 7 -13.34 -3.48 18.61
C TYR A 7 -12.43 -2.26 18.56
N GLU A 8 -11.54 -2.20 19.53
CA GLU A 8 -10.41 -1.28 19.56
C GLU A 8 -9.16 -2.13 19.84
N PHE A 9 -8.06 -1.84 19.15
CA PHE A 9 -6.83 -2.59 19.34
C PHE A 9 -5.60 -1.69 19.27
N LEU A 10 -4.59 -2.09 20.03
CA LEU A 10 -3.24 -1.54 19.93
C LEU A 10 -2.37 -2.59 19.24
N PHE A 11 -1.75 -2.19 18.14
CA PHE A 11 -0.78 -3.03 17.43
C PHE A 11 0.60 -2.45 17.65
N LEU A 12 1.43 -3.19 18.37
CA LEU A 12 2.82 -2.82 18.64
C LEU A 12 3.73 -3.56 17.67
N PHE A 13 4.67 -2.82 17.08
CA PHE A 13 5.70 -3.39 16.22
C PHE A 13 6.96 -2.56 16.36
N ASP A 14 8.11 -3.21 16.30
CA ASP A 14 9.39 -2.54 16.30
C ASP A 14 10.02 -2.53 14.89
N VAL A 15 11.13 -1.81 14.80
CA VAL A 15 12.05 -1.87 13.68
C VAL A 15 13.45 -1.71 14.26
N GLU A 16 14.38 -2.53 13.79
CA GLU A 16 15.78 -2.47 14.13
C GLU A 16 16.60 -2.25 12.85
N ASN A 17 17.49 -1.25 12.88
CA ASN A 17 18.37 -0.87 11.76
C ASN A 17 17.64 -0.77 10.41
N GLY A 18 16.44 -0.19 10.42
CA GLY A 18 15.54 -0.19 9.27
C GLY A 18 14.76 1.10 9.09
N ASN A 19 13.98 1.17 8.02
CA ASN A 19 13.11 2.31 7.73
C ASN A 19 11.66 1.84 7.63
N PRO A 20 10.83 2.07 8.66
CA PRO A 20 9.48 1.50 8.70
C PRO A 20 8.53 2.22 7.75
N ASN A 21 8.73 3.52 7.52
CA ASN A 21 7.95 4.31 6.57
C ASN A 21 8.74 5.53 6.11
N GLY A 22 9.27 5.47 4.90
CA GLY A 22 9.98 6.60 4.30
C GLY A 22 9.05 7.75 3.92
N ASP A 23 9.57 8.96 4.04
CA ASP A 23 8.93 10.20 3.62
C ASP A 23 9.30 10.55 2.16
N PRO A 24 8.36 10.54 1.20
CA PRO A 24 8.61 10.97 -0.17
C PRO A 24 9.13 12.41 -0.26
N ASP A 25 8.68 13.30 0.61
CA ASP A 25 9.12 14.71 0.62
C ASP A 25 10.48 14.86 1.33
N GLY A 26 10.81 13.93 2.22
CA GLY A 26 12.07 13.87 2.97
C GLY A 26 13.13 12.98 2.32
N GLY A 27 13.10 12.76 1.01
CA GLY A 27 14.10 11.94 0.31
C GLY A 27 14.16 10.49 0.82
N ASN A 28 13.01 9.93 1.20
CA ASN A 28 12.85 8.60 1.79
C ASN A 28 13.47 8.44 3.19
N ALA A 29 13.74 9.53 3.93
CA ALA A 29 14.06 9.45 5.35
C ALA A 29 12.87 8.91 6.17
N PRO A 30 13.08 8.23 7.31
CA PRO A 30 11.98 7.88 8.21
C PRO A 30 11.13 9.09 8.55
N ARG A 31 9.80 8.97 8.47
CA ARG A 31 8.89 10.05 8.87
C ARG A 31 9.03 10.34 10.36
N ILE A 32 9.06 11.61 10.71
CA ILE A 32 9.15 12.11 12.10
C ILE A 32 8.06 13.17 12.35
N ASP A 33 7.57 13.22 13.58
CA ASP A 33 6.80 14.35 14.09
C ASP A 33 7.80 15.48 14.42
N PRO A 34 7.70 16.65 13.77
CA PRO A 34 8.64 17.74 13.99
C PRO A 34 8.52 18.40 15.36
N GLU A 35 7.43 18.17 16.11
CA GLU A 35 7.24 18.79 17.43
C GLU A 35 8.10 18.14 18.51
N ASP A 36 8.28 16.81 18.45
CA ASP A 36 8.95 16.07 19.52
C ASP A 36 9.79 14.86 19.05
N MET A 37 10.04 14.76 17.73
CA MET A 37 10.94 13.79 17.11
C MET A 37 10.51 12.32 17.20
N HIS A 38 9.25 12.03 17.53
CA HIS A 38 8.75 10.66 17.42
C HIS A 38 8.61 10.23 15.97
N GLY A 39 8.92 8.97 15.70
CA GLY A 39 8.72 8.38 14.39
C GLY A 39 7.24 8.22 14.07
N LEU A 40 6.89 8.38 12.81
CA LEU A 40 5.53 8.18 12.31
C LEU A 40 5.49 7.04 11.29
N VAL A 41 4.45 6.23 11.35
CA VAL A 41 4.07 5.30 10.28
C VAL A 41 2.63 5.57 9.91
N SER A 42 2.40 5.96 8.66
CA SER A 42 1.08 6.30 8.17
C SER A 42 0.13 5.10 8.21
N ASP A 43 -1.15 5.37 8.42
CA ASP A 43 -2.21 4.35 8.41
C ASP A 43 -2.27 3.63 7.05
N VAL A 44 -2.05 4.35 5.94
CA VAL A 44 -2.02 3.79 4.59
C VAL A 44 -0.85 2.83 4.38
N ALA A 45 0.31 3.06 5.01
CA ALA A 45 1.43 2.12 4.96
C ALA A 45 1.08 0.80 5.67
N LEU A 46 0.42 0.87 6.84
CA LEU A 46 -0.06 -0.32 7.55
C LEU A 46 -1.13 -1.06 6.74
N LYS A 47 -2.12 -0.35 6.20
CA LYS A 47 -3.15 -0.92 5.33
C LYS A 47 -2.53 -1.59 4.09
N ARG A 48 -1.46 -1.02 3.51
CA ARG A 48 -0.74 -1.64 2.38
C ARG A 48 -0.04 -2.94 2.78
N ARG A 49 0.55 -3.02 3.98
CA ARG A 49 1.14 -4.28 4.49
C ARG A 49 0.08 -5.37 4.65
N VAL A 50 -1.09 -5.02 5.20
CA VAL A 50 -2.22 -5.96 5.31
C VAL A 50 -2.69 -6.43 3.92
N ARG A 51 -2.87 -5.50 2.96
CA ARG A 51 -3.21 -5.86 1.57
C ARG A 51 -2.20 -6.82 0.94
N ASN A 52 -0.90 -6.54 1.08
CA ASN A 52 0.15 -7.41 0.54
C ASN A 52 0.08 -8.82 1.15
N TYR A 53 -0.10 -8.91 2.46
CA TYR A 53 -0.23 -10.20 3.13
C TYR A 53 -1.44 -10.98 2.61
N VAL A 54 -2.62 -10.35 2.55
CA VAL A 54 -3.85 -11.00 2.07
C VAL A 54 -3.71 -11.41 0.60
N GLN A 55 -3.12 -10.55 -0.24
CA GLN A 55 -2.87 -10.85 -1.65
C GLN A 55 -2.06 -12.14 -1.81
N ILE A 56 -0.97 -12.28 -1.05
CA ILE A 56 -0.10 -13.46 -1.09
C ILE A 56 -0.81 -14.68 -0.49
N ALA A 57 -1.41 -14.54 0.70
CA ALA A 57 -2.01 -15.64 1.43
C ALA A 57 -3.29 -16.20 0.78
N ARG A 58 -4.00 -15.39 -0.01
CA ARG A 58 -5.27 -15.75 -0.65
C ARG A 58 -5.20 -15.81 -2.18
N GLY A 59 -3.99 -15.75 -2.76
CA GLY A 59 -3.78 -15.86 -4.20
C GLY A 59 -4.35 -14.72 -5.04
N ASN A 60 -4.79 -13.63 -4.42
CA ASN A 60 -5.48 -12.50 -5.06
C ASN A 60 -6.78 -12.88 -5.80
N GLU A 61 -7.49 -13.89 -5.30
CA GLU A 61 -8.73 -14.40 -5.89
C GLU A 61 -9.96 -13.99 -5.07
N SER A 62 -11.12 -13.86 -5.72
CA SER A 62 -12.40 -13.62 -5.05
C SER A 62 -12.70 -14.73 -4.03
N PRO A 63 -13.19 -14.43 -2.81
CA PRO A 63 -13.69 -13.14 -2.30
C PRO A 63 -12.63 -12.25 -1.62
N ASN A 64 -11.35 -12.59 -1.78
CA ASN A 64 -10.22 -11.98 -1.07
C ASN A 64 -9.22 -11.28 -2.01
N ALA A 65 -9.67 -10.89 -3.19
CA ALA A 65 -8.86 -10.12 -4.12
C ALA A 65 -8.57 -8.73 -3.53
N ILE A 66 -7.53 -8.07 -4.03
CA ILE A 66 -7.17 -6.69 -3.64
C ILE A 66 -7.53 -5.73 -4.77
N PHE A 67 -8.27 -4.67 -4.45
CA PHE A 67 -8.64 -3.63 -5.40
C PHE A 67 -7.50 -2.64 -5.64
N VAL A 68 -6.82 -2.20 -4.57
CA VAL A 68 -5.72 -1.24 -4.65
C VAL A 68 -4.39 -1.97 -4.84
N GLU A 69 -4.14 -2.38 -6.08
CA GLU A 69 -2.92 -3.07 -6.49
C GLU A 69 -1.83 -2.09 -6.99
N HIS A 70 -0.60 -2.60 -7.08
CA HIS A 70 0.52 -1.82 -7.61
C HIS A 70 0.43 -1.71 -9.14
N ALA A 71 0.67 -0.51 -9.68
CA ALA A 71 0.71 -0.25 -11.12
C ALA A 71 -0.57 -0.62 -11.90
N THR A 72 -1.74 -0.54 -11.25
CA THR A 72 -3.04 -0.85 -11.88
C THR A 72 -3.96 0.37 -11.95
N ASN A 73 -4.79 0.42 -13.00
CA ASN A 73 -5.86 1.41 -13.11
C ASN A 73 -7.13 0.92 -12.39
N LEU A 74 -7.60 1.68 -11.38
CA LEU A 74 -8.78 1.35 -10.58
C LEU A 74 -10.07 1.26 -11.40
N ASN A 75 -10.15 1.93 -12.55
CA ASN A 75 -11.34 1.86 -13.41
C ASN A 75 -11.55 0.49 -14.06
N ARG A 76 -10.50 -0.34 -14.20
CA ARG A 76 -10.61 -1.69 -14.75
C ARG A 76 -11.48 -2.61 -13.87
N PRO A 77 -11.18 -2.80 -12.56
CA PRO A 77 -12.06 -3.57 -11.68
C PRO A 77 -13.44 -2.92 -11.48
N ILE A 78 -13.56 -1.59 -11.52
CA ILE A 78 -14.88 -0.92 -11.48
C ILE A 78 -15.73 -1.28 -12.72
N ALA A 79 -15.13 -1.27 -13.91
CA ALA A 79 -15.79 -1.70 -15.15
C ALA A 79 -16.21 -3.17 -15.09
N MET A 80 -15.31 -4.03 -14.61
CA MET A 80 -15.57 -5.46 -14.40
C MET A 80 -16.76 -5.70 -13.47
N ALA A 81 -16.91 -4.90 -12.41
CA ALA A 81 -18.08 -5.00 -11.53
C ALA A 81 -19.38 -4.76 -12.30
N HIS A 82 -19.44 -3.70 -13.11
CA HIS A 82 -20.61 -3.41 -13.94
C HIS A 82 -20.90 -4.52 -14.95
N GLU A 83 -19.89 -5.07 -15.62
CA GLU A 83 -20.05 -6.21 -16.53
C GLU A 83 -20.68 -7.43 -15.82
N ASN A 84 -20.26 -7.71 -14.59
CA ASN A 84 -20.79 -8.83 -13.80
C ASN A 84 -22.15 -8.54 -13.16
N THR A 85 -22.63 -7.29 -13.15
CA THR A 85 -23.89 -6.89 -12.50
C THR A 85 -24.93 -6.29 -13.45
N GLY A 86 -24.79 -6.50 -14.77
CA GLY A 86 -25.77 -6.02 -15.75
C GLY A 86 -25.25 -5.08 -16.83
N GLY A 87 -23.95 -5.14 -17.10
CA GLY A 87 -23.28 -4.43 -18.19
C GLY A 87 -22.84 -3.01 -17.84
N LEU A 88 -21.81 -2.56 -18.57
CA LEU A 88 -21.30 -1.19 -18.52
C LEU A 88 -22.42 -0.15 -18.76
N PRO A 89 -22.40 0.98 -18.05
CA PRO A 89 -23.38 2.04 -18.27
C PRO A 89 -23.03 2.83 -19.53
N GLU A 90 -24.00 3.08 -20.41
CA GLU A 90 -23.82 3.90 -21.63
C GLU A 90 -23.67 5.40 -21.32
N LYS A 91 -24.15 5.84 -20.15
CA LYS A 91 -24.07 7.19 -19.58
C LYS A 91 -23.76 7.08 -18.08
N ASP A 92 -24.11 8.08 -17.28
CA ASP A 92 -24.06 7.97 -15.83
C ASP A 92 -24.88 6.78 -15.32
N ALA A 93 -24.27 5.96 -14.45
CA ALA A 93 -24.94 4.83 -13.85
C ALA A 93 -26.06 5.29 -12.91
N GLY A 94 -27.27 4.76 -13.10
CA GLY A 94 -28.38 4.96 -12.17
C GLY A 94 -28.10 4.33 -10.80
N LYS A 95 -28.81 4.78 -9.75
CA LYS A 95 -28.58 4.37 -8.35
C LYS A 95 -28.55 2.85 -8.15
N ASP A 96 -29.45 2.12 -8.80
CA ASP A 96 -29.53 0.67 -8.65
C ASP A 96 -28.35 -0.07 -9.30
N LYS A 97 -27.89 0.39 -10.47
CA LYS A 97 -26.68 -0.13 -11.11
C LYS A 97 -25.43 0.16 -10.28
N VAL A 98 -25.30 1.39 -9.76
CA VAL A 98 -24.20 1.76 -8.86
C VAL A 98 -24.20 0.88 -7.62
N LYS A 99 -25.37 0.64 -7.02
CA LYS A 99 -25.51 -0.21 -5.84
C LYS A 99 -25.11 -1.66 -6.15
N ALA A 100 -25.59 -2.23 -7.25
CA ALA A 100 -25.25 -3.59 -7.63
C ALA A 100 -23.74 -3.77 -7.86
N ALA A 101 -23.12 -2.86 -8.63
CA ALA A 101 -21.67 -2.87 -8.85
C ALA A 101 -20.89 -2.72 -7.54
N ARG A 102 -21.31 -1.80 -6.67
CA ARG A 102 -20.70 -1.58 -5.34
C ARG A 102 -20.76 -2.83 -4.47
N ASP A 103 -21.92 -3.48 -4.41
CA ASP A 103 -22.13 -4.65 -3.57
C ASP A 103 -21.28 -5.83 -4.11
N TRP A 104 -21.13 -5.96 -5.43
CA TRP A 104 -20.18 -6.90 -6.05
C TRP A 104 -18.72 -6.57 -5.72
N MET A 105 -18.33 -5.30 -5.72
CA MET A 105 -16.98 -4.87 -5.33
C MET A 105 -16.67 -5.28 -3.88
N CYS A 106 -17.62 -5.13 -2.96
CA CYS A 106 -17.47 -5.57 -1.57
C CYS A 106 -17.36 -7.10 -1.43
N GLN A 107 -18.05 -7.87 -2.27
CA GLN A 107 -17.99 -9.34 -2.25
C GLN A 107 -16.66 -9.86 -2.81
N THR A 108 -16.13 -9.19 -3.83
CA THR A 108 -14.92 -9.63 -4.54
C THR A 108 -13.63 -9.18 -3.84
N PHE A 109 -13.61 -7.96 -3.33
CA PHE A 109 -12.38 -7.31 -2.84
C PHE A 109 -12.36 -7.16 -1.31
N TYR A 110 -11.42 -7.85 -0.67
CA TYR A 110 -11.24 -7.81 0.78
C TYR A 110 -10.94 -6.40 1.28
N ASP A 111 -10.08 -5.65 0.59
CA ASP A 111 -9.68 -4.33 1.05
C ASP A 111 -10.79 -3.27 0.90
N VAL A 112 -11.66 -3.41 -0.10
CA VAL A 112 -12.89 -2.61 -0.24
C VAL A 112 -13.85 -2.93 0.89
N ARG A 113 -14.06 -4.22 1.20
CA ARG A 113 -14.93 -4.68 2.29
C ARG A 113 -14.42 -4.21 3.66
N THR A 114 -13.12 -4.27 3.88
CA THR A 114 -12.48 -4.05 5.19
C THR A 114 -12.15 -2.59 5.47
N PHE A 115 -11.50 -1.89 4.53
CA PHE A 115 -11.03 -0.51 4.71
C PHE A 115 -11.94 0.53 4.05
N GLY A 116 -12.77 0.10 3.11
CA GLY A 116 -13.53 0.98 2.25
C GLY A 116 -12.73 1.50 1.07
N ALA A 117 -13.44 2.06 0.09
CA ALA A 117 -12.86 2.64 -1.11
C ALA A 117 -13.80 3.69 -1.72
N VAL A 118 -13.20 4.67 -2.39
CA VAL A 118 -13.90 5.57 -3.32
C VAL A 118 -13.79 4.97 -4.71
N MET A 119 -14.92 4.61 -5.31
CA MET A 119 -15.02 3.92 -6.60
C MET A 119 -15.88 4.71 -7.59
N SER A 120 -16.00 6.03 -7.37
CA SER A 120 -16.85 6.93 -8.16
C SER A 120 -16.17 7.44 -9.43
N THR A 121 -15.06 6.84 -9.84
CA THR A 121 -14.34 7.17 -11.07
C THR A 121 -14.77 6.25 -12.22
N GLY A 122 -14.61 6.73 -13.47
CA GLY A 122 -14.95 5.94 -14.65
C GLY A 122 -16.43 5.54 -14.66
N ALA A 123 -16.70 4.23 -14.76
CA ALA A 123 -18.06 3.69 -14.76
C ALA A 123 -18.83 3.86 -13.44
N ASN A 124 -18.18 4.34 -12.38
CA ASN A 124 -18.76 4.70 -11.09
C ASN A 124 -19.49 3.54 -10.36
N ALA A 125 -18.86 2.99 -9.34
CA ALA A 125 -19.44 2.04 -8.39
C ALA A 125 -19.65 2.68 -6.99
N GLY A 126 -19.73 4.00 -6.92
CA GLY A 126 -20.02 4.75 -5.69
C GLY A 126 -18.86 4.76 -4.70
N GLN A 127 -19.17 4.68 -3.41
CA GLN A 127 -18.17 4.68 -2.35
C GLN A 127 -18.66 3.85 -1.15
N VAL A 128 -17.72 3.31 -0.40
CA VAL A 128 -17.98 2.58 0.84
C VAL A 128 -16.98 2.99 1.92
N ARG A 129 -17.45 2.99 3.18
CA ARG A 129 -16.60 3.15 4.36
C ARG A 129 -16.47 1.78 5.00
N GLY A 130 -15.25 1.26 5.09
CA GLY A 130 -15.01 -0.03 5.72
C GLY A 130 -15.02 0.07 7.24
N PRO A 131 -15.30 -1.06 7.93
CA PRO A 131 -15.36 -1.10 9.39
C PRO A 131 -14.00 -0.88 10.06
N VAL A 132 -12.89 -1.23 9.41
CA VAL A 132 -11.55 -1.18 10.01
C VAL A 132 -10.83 0.11 9.64
N GLN A 133 -10.48 0.90 10.66
CA GLN A 133 -9.72 2.14 10.52
C GLN A 133 -8.47 2.10 11.39
N PHE A 134 -7.35 2.55 10.82
CA PHE A 134 -6.09 2.74 11.52
C PHE A 134 -5.83 4.24 11.65
N ALA A 135 -5.23 4.65 12.77
CA ALA A 135 -4.58 5.94 12.90
C ALA A 135 -3.10 5.85 12.51
N PHE A 136 -2.43 6.99 12.41
CA PHE A 136 -0.96 7.01 12.32
C PHE A 136 -0.38 6.33 13.55
N ALA A 137 0.56 5.41 13.33
CA ALA A 137 1.34 4.85 14.41
C ALA A 137 2.46 5.81 14.78
N ARG A 138 2.73 5.93 16.07
CA ARG A 138 3.79 6.77 16.62
C ARG A 138 4.77 5.90 17.37
N SER A 139 6.05 6.21 17.32
CA SER A 139 7.03 5.57 18.21
C SER A 139 6.70 5.87 19.68
N VAL A 140 7.13 4.99 20.59
CA VAL A 140 7.00 5.21 22.04
C VAL A 140 7.97 6.28 22.51
N ASP A 141 9.17 6.29 21.94
CA ASP A 141 10.24 7.25 22.22
C ASP A 141 10.64 8.01 20.95
N PRO A 142 11.25 9.21 21.06
CA PRO A 142 11.86 9.90 19.94
C PRO A 142 12.87 9.02 19.19
N ILE A 143 12.88 9.10 17.86
CA ILE A 143 13.78 8.29 17.03
C ILE A 143 14.98 9.11 16.55
N LEU A 144 16.08 8.42 16.22
CA LEU A 144 17.25 9.00 15.59
C LEU A 144 17.35 8.50 14.14
N PRO A 145 16.93 9.28 13.13
CA PRO A 145 17.20 8.98 11.73
C PRO A 145 18.70 9.07 11.44
N LEU A 146 19.24 8.01 10.84
CA LEU A 146 20.62 7.94 10.35
C LEU A 146 20.61 7.83 8.84
N ASP A 147 21.50 8.59 8.22
CA ASP A 147 21.78 8.52 6.79
C ASP A 147 23.17 7.90 6.59
N ILE A 148 23.18 6.62 6.19
CA ILE A 148 24.39 5.82 6.06
C ILE A 148 24.79 5.71 4.59
N ALA A 149 25.96 6.26 4.26
CA ALA A 149 26.57 6.08 2.96
C ALA A 149 26.95 4.62 2.73
N ILE A 150 26.61 4.10 1.56
CA ILE A 150 26.94 2.74 1.12
C ILE A 150 27.56 2.78 -0.28
N THR A 151 28.32 1.75 -0.61
CA THR A 151 28.92 1.60 -1.94
C THR A 151 28.34 0.37 -2.63
N ARG A 152 27.81 0.56 -3.84
CA ARG A 152 27.46 -0.52 -4.76
C ARG A 152 28.63 -0.72 -5.71
N MET A 153 29.19 -1.92 -5.74
CA MET A 153 30.35 -2.29 -6.57
C MET A 153 29.99 -2.51 -8.06
N ALA A 154 28.93 -1.86 -8.54
CA ALA A 154 28.42 -1.97 -9.89
C ALA A 154 27.72 -0.66 -10.32
N VAL A 155 27.72 -0.39 -11.63
CA VAL A 155 27.04 0.75 -12.25
C VAL A 155 25.77 0.32 -12.99
N ALA A 156 24.89 1.28 -13.24
CA ALA A 156 23.74 1.12 -14.14
C ALA A 156 23.74 2.26 -15.17
N ASP A 157 24.94 2.73 -15.51
CA ASP A 157 25.15 3.84 -16.41
C ASP A 157 24.71 3.45 -17.82
N LYS A 158 24.27 4.45 -18.60
CA LYS A 158 23.86 4.21 -19.98
C LYS A 158 25.10 3.95 -20.84
N ALA A 159 25.33 2.70 -21.22
CA ALA A 159 26.28 2.33 -22.28
C ALA A 159 25.69 2.74 -23.64
N ASN A 160 25.75 4.02 -23.96
CA ASN A 160 25.22 4.57 -25.20
C ASN A 160 25.90 3.86 -26.39
N ASN A 161 25.10 3.15 -27.19
CA ASN A 161 25.48 2.31 -28.34
C ASN A 161 25.69 0.81 -28.09
N ALA A 162 25.61 0.32 -26.85
CA ALA A 162 25.66 -1.12 -26.60
C ALA A 162 24.36 -1.82 -27.01
N LYS A 163 24.43 -2.77 -27.95
CA LYS A 163 23.28 -3.52 -28.47
C LYS A 163 23.41 -5.03 -28.29
N SER A 164 24.58 -5.48 -27.87
CA SER A 164 24.92 -6.88 -27.59
C SER A 164 25.67 -6.98 -26.27
N VAL A 165 25.76 -8.18 -25.71
CA VAL A 165 26.52 -8.43 -24.47
C VAL A 165 27.99 -8.05 -24.67
N GLU A 166 28.53 -8.32 -25.86
CA GLU A 166 29.90 -7.98 -26.23
C GLU A 166 30.15 -6.47 -26.25
N ASP A 167 29.17 -5.65 -26.64
CA ASP A 167 29.30 -4.19 -26.58
C ASP A 167 29.28 -3.66 -25.14
N TYR A 168 28.47 -4.27 -24.26
CA TYR A 168 28.48 -3.95 -22.83
C TYR A 168 29.81 -4.32 -22.20
N GLN A 169 30.36 -5.50 -22.51
CA GLN A 169 31.67 -5.92 -22.01
C GLN A 169 32.77 -4.96 -22.44
N LYS A 170 32.80 -4.56 -23.72
CA LYS A 170 33.77 -3.56 -24.21
C LYS A 170 33.64 -2.23 -23.50
N TRP A 171 32.40 -1.75 -23.31
CA TRP A 171 32.17 -0.50 -22.59
C TRP A 171 32.67 -0.57 -21.14
N GLU A 172 32.45 -1.70 -20.45
CA GLU A 172 32.95 -1.96 -19.09
C GLU A 172 34.48 -1.99 -19.05
N ASP A 173 35.12 -2.72 -19.97
CA ASP A 173 36.58 -2.86 -20.04
C ASP A 173 37.29 -1.52 -20.31
N GLU A 174 36.61 -0.57 -20.96
CA GLU A 174 37.10 0.79 -21.21
C GLU A 174 36.98 1.72 -19.99
N GLN A 175 36.20 1.36 -18.96
CA GLN A 175 36.05 2.19 -17.77
C GLN A 175 37.15 1.89 -16.73
N PRO A 176 37.66 2.92 -16.04
CA PRO A 176 38.41 2.72 -14.80
C PRO A 176 37.57 2.02 -13.73
N GLU A 177 38.17 1.10 -12.96
CA GLU A 177 37.48 0.32 -11.92
C GLU A 177 36.71 1.20 -10.91
N ASP A 178 37.30 2.33 -10.51
CA ASP A 178 36.65 3.27 -9.57
C ASP A 178 35.39 3.94 -10.14
N LYS A 179 35.26 4.01 -11.46
CA LYS A 179 34.04 4.51 -12.13
C LYS A 179 32.97 3.44 -12.26
N LEU A 180 33.29 2.16 -12.05
CA LEU A 180 32.33 1.05 -12.06
C LEU A 180 31.66 0.83 -10.70
N ARG A 181 31.76 1.81 -9.80
CA ARG A 181 31.17 1.80 -8.45
C ARG A 181 30.25 3.00 -8.28
N THR A 182 29.09 2.81 -7.66
CA THR A 182 28.17 3.92 -7.32
C THR A 182 28.01 4.05 -5.81
N MET A 183 27.93 5.28 -5.31
CA MET A 183 27.57 5.55 -3.91
C MET A 183 26.05 5.68 -3.79
N GLY A 184 25.48 4.99 -2.81
CA GLY A 184 24.09 5.11 -2.41
C GLY A 184 23.98 5.56 -0.95
N ARG A 185 22.76 5.79 -0.51
CA ARG A 185 22.46 6.16 0.88
C ARG A 185 21.33 5.30 1.41
N LYS A 186 21.47 4.83 2.65
CA LYS A 186 20.41 4.13 3.39
C LYS A 186 19.98 4.99 4.56
N ASN A 187 18.75 5.48 4.49
CA ASN A 187 18.11 6.10 5.63
C ASN A 187 17.49 5.02 6.51
N LEU A 188 17.83 4.99 7.80
CA LEU A 188 17.33 4.02 8.76
C LEU A 188 17.21 4.64 10.15
N ILE A 189 16.56 3.93 11.06
CA ILE A 189 16.66 4.16 12.50
C ILE A 189 17.32 2.96 13.18
N PRO A 190 18.18 3.17 14.20
CA PRO A 190 18.77 2.06 14.96
C PRO A 190 17.70 1.19 15.61
N TYR A 191 16.73 1.82 16.27
CA TYR A 191 15.59 1.15 16.88
C TYR A 191 14.40 2.10 17.03
N GLY A 192 13.19 1.56 16.96
CA GLY A 192 11.98 2.27 17.37
C GLY A 192 10.81 1.30 17.56
N LEU A 193 10.18 1.35 18.74
CA LEU A 193 8.92 0.64 19.01
C LEU A 193 7.75 1.55 18.68
N TYR A 194 6.83 1.11 17.81
CA TYR A 194 5.68 1.88 17.35
C TYR A 194 4.38 1.32 17.89
N VAL A 195 3.44 2.21 18.18
CA VAL A 195 2.08 1.88 18.61
C VAL A 195 1.08 2.38 17.59
N ALA A 196 0.42 1.46 16.88
CA ALA A 196 -0.70 1.76 16.02
C ALA A 196 -2.03 1.58 16.78
N LYS A 197 -2.94 2.54 16.61
CA LYS A 197 -4.30 2.46 17.16
C LYS A 197 -5.27 2.08 16.05
N GLY A 198 -6.04 1.02 16.26
CA GLY A 198 -7.02 0.51 15.33
C GLY A 198 -8.42 0.46 15.91
N PHE A 199 -9.42 0.65 15.05
CA PHE A 199 -10.83 0.70 15.40
C PHE A 199 -11.63 -0.13 14.41
N VAL A 200 -12.56 -0.96 14.91
CA VAL A 200 -13.48 -1.77 14.10
C VAL A 200 -14.91 -1.40 14.46
N SER A 201 -15.66 -0.88 13.49
CA SER A 201 -17.05 -0.46 13.66
C SER A 201 -18.03 -1.51 13.14
N ALA A 202 -18.79 -2.14 14.06
CA ALA A 202 -19.86 -3.08 13.73
C ALA A 202 -20.88 -2.49 12.72
N ASN A 203 -21.35 -1.27 12.94
CA ASN A 203 -22.36 -0.62 12.09
C ASN A 203 -21.91 -0.43 10.63
N LEU A 204 -20.60 -0.26 10.39
CA LEU A 204 -20.06 -0.13 9.03
C LEU A 204 -19.86 -1.49 8.36
N SER A 205 -19.76 -2.57 9.13
CA SER A 205 -19.64 -3.93 8.60
C SER A 205 -20.93 -4.38 7.89
N ASP A 206 -22.11 -3.94 8.36
CA ASP A 206 -23.40 -4.22 7.72
C ASP A 206 -23.47 -3.69 6.28
N GLY A 207 -22.91 -2.50 6.04
CA GLY A 207 -22.94 -1.84 4.74
C GLY A 207 -21.95 -2.41 3.72
N THR A 208 -20.98 -3.21 4.16
CA THR A 208 -19.90 -3.79 3.35
C THR A 208 -19.93 -5.31 3.31
N GLY A 209 -20.71 -5.96 4.18
CA GLY A 209 -20.75 -7.41 4.31
C GLY A 209 -19.51 -8.01 5.00
N SER A 210 -18.67 -7.17 5.61
CA SER A 210 -17.51 -7.63 6.40
C SER A 210 -17.98 -8.50 7.58
N SER A 211 -17.33 -9.64 7.76
CA SER A 211 -17.72 -10.68 8.70
C SER A 211 -16.65 -10.99 9.75
N ASP A 212 -16.97 -11.81 10.75
CA ASP A 212 -16.00 -12.24 11.76
C ASP A 212 -14.85 -13.10 11.19
N ASP A 213 -15.02 -13.68 9.99
CA ASP A 213 -13.96 -14.44 9.29
C ASP A 213 -12.97 -13.53 8.55
N ASP A 214 -13.34 -12.26 8.32
CA ASP A 214 -12.50 -11.24 7.66
C ASP A 214 -11.55 -10.57 8.68
#